data_AF-M5FKL9-F1
#
_entry.id   AF-M5FKL9-F1
#
_cell.length_a   1.000
_cell.length_b   1.000
_cell.length_c   1.000
_cell.angle_alpha   90.00
_cell.angle_beta   90.00
_cell.angle_gamma   90.00
#
_symmetry.space_group_name_H-M   'P 1'
#
loop_
_entity.id
_entity.type
_entity.pdbx_description
1 polymer ?
#
loop_
_entity_poly.entity_id
_entity_poly.type
_entity_poly.pdbx_seq_one_letter_code
_entity_poly.pdbx_strand_id
1 'polypeptide(L)'
;MPGFTLTAVSARIRNLDNDVQWKLYTALAALAKLRGTKKSTLATMVFGKDKPSKAFNNAWSLSAKFFAAGLSDSTKKAITDQPIDEAVNATLAALAAHMTALGVNGKNAYDAVAEYTSKDAIPTAEAEPEAAPEEAEVTGESVVEPETGAPAEVQDVVGKAKALIEGMTMDEMNAIAIFLNDRMVAMATTDTQQMAA
;
A
#
# COMPACT_ATOMS: atom_id res chain seq x y z
N MET A 1 -5.73 -33.97 6.54
CA MET A 1 -6.29 -32.65 6.88
C MET A 1 -6.44 -31.87 5.58
N PRO A 2 -7.65 -31.49 5.15
CA PRO A 2 -7.81 -30.61 4.01
C PRO A 2 -7.55 -29.18 4.52
N GLY A 3 -6.43 -28.60 4.13
CA GLY A 3 -6.02 -27.28 4.61
C GLY A 3 -4.53 -27.06 4.39
N PHE A 4 -4.13 -25.81 4.18
CA PHE A 4 -2.74 -25.46 3.95
C PHE A 4 -1.85 -25.82 5.14
N THR A 5 -0.58 -26.16 4.86
CA THR A 5 0.40 -26.53 5.88
C THR A 5 1.38 -25.39 6.13
N LEU A 6 1.95 -25.33 7.34
CA LEU A 6 3.00 -24.36 7.67
C LEU A 6 4.25 -24.55 6.80
N THR A 7 4.55 -25.79 6.40
CA THR A 7 5.63 -26.10 5.46
C THR A 7 5.36 -25.48 4.09
N ALA A 8 4.12 -25.54 3.58
CA ALA A 8 3.77 -24.90 2.31
C ALA A 8 3.88 -23.37 2.38
N VAL A 9 3.46 -22.76 3.50
CA VAL A 9 3.60 -21.30 3.72
C VAL A 9 5.07 -20.89 3.75
N SER A 10 5.89 -21.58 4.55
CA SER A 10 7.33 -21.26 4.66
C SER A 10 8.08 -21.46 3.34
N ALA A 11 7.75 -22.48 2.55
CA ALA A 11 8.31 -22.68 1.22
C ALA A 11 8.01 -21.50 0.28
N ARG A 12 6.78 -20.95 0.31
CA ARG A 12 6.42 -19.77 -0.50
C ARG A 12 7.16 -18.53 -0.07
N ILE A 13 7.30 -18.31 1.24
CA ILE A 13 8.05 -17.15 1.78
C ILE A 13 9.52 -17.20 1.35
N ARG A 14 10.14 -18.39 1.27
CA ARG A 14 11.52 -18.51 0.78
C ARG A 14 11.68 -18.16 -0.71
N ASN A 15 10.64 -18.39 -1.51
CA ASN A 15 10.66 -18.15 -2.96
C ASN A 15 10.27 -16.72 -3.35
N LEU A 16 10.03 -15.85 -2.37
CA LEU A 16 9.59 -14.48 -2.57
C LEU A 16 10.77 -13.51 -2.66
N ASP A 17 10.73 -12.65 -3.67
CA ASP A 17 11.62 -11.49 -3.74
C ASP A 17 11.12 -10.37 -2.83
N ASN A 18 12.02 -9.78 -2.04
CA ASN A 18 11.68 -9.02 -0.83
C ASN A 18 11.07 -7.62 -1.12
N ASP A 19 11.30 -7.05 -2.32
CA ASP A 19 10.94 -5.66 -2.60
C ASP A 19 9.66 -5.49 -3.44
N VAL A 20 9.27 -6.46 -4.27
CA VAL A 20 8.16 -6.28 -5.23
C VAL A 20 6.82 -6.81 -4.71
N GLN A 21 6.82 -7.73 -3.75
CA GLN A 21 5.62 -8.51 -3.40
C GLN A 21 5.21 -8.41 -1.93
N TRP A 22 5.28 -7.20 -1.35
CA TRP A 22 4.97 -6.99 0.08
C TRP A 22 3.57 -7.47 0.48
N LYS A 23 2.55 -7.33 -0.40
CA LYS A 23 1.18 -7.82 -0.17
C LYS A 23 1.15 -9.33 0.03
N LEU A 24 1.83 -10.07 -0.86
CA LEU A 24 1.92 -11.53 -0.80
C LEU A 24 2.72 -11.98 0.43
N TYR A 25 3.78 -11.25 0.78
CA TYR A 25 4.56 -11.49 1.98
C TYR A 25 3.74 -11.31 3.26
N THR A 26 2.92 -10.25 3.33
CA THR A 26 2.00 -9.99 4.45
C THR A 26 0.87 -11.03 4.51
N ALA A 27 0.31 -11.44 3.36
CA ALA A 27 -0.71 -12.47 3.29
C ALA A 27 -0.19 -13.83 3.80
N LEU A 28 1.00 -14.26 3.38
CA LEU A 28 1.62 -15.49 3.87
C LEU A 28 1.95 -15.43 5.37
N ALA A 29 2.39 -14.27 5.86
CA ALA A 29 2.58 -14.07 7.29
C ALA A 29 1.26 -14.14 8.08
N ALA A 30 0.14 -13.65 7.52
CA ALA A 30 -1.19 -13.79 8.11
C ALA A 30 -1.67 -15.26 8.12
N LEU A 31 -1.41 -16.02 7.05
CA LEU A 31 -1.69 -17.46 7.00
C LEU A 31 -0.92 -18.24 8.08
N ALA A 32 0.35 -17.90 8.31
CA ALA A 32 1.11 -18.51 9.40
C ALA A 32 0.51 -18.20 10.79
N LYS A 33 -0.02 -16.99 10.98
CA LYS A 33 -0.74 -16.61 12.21
C LYS A 33 -2.06 -17.36 12.38
N LEU A 34 -2.81 -17.60 11.30
CA LEU A 34 -4.02 -18.44 11.34
C LEU A 34 -3.73 -19.85 11.87
N ARG A 35 -2.56 -20.41 11.54
CA ARG A 35 -2.09 -21.70 12.07
C ARG A 35 -1.54 -21.63 13.50
N GLY A 36 -1.66 -20.50 14.18
CA GLY A 36 -1.16 -20.30 15.54
C GLY A 36 0.37 -20.28 15.66
N THR A 37 1.09 -20.03 14.56
CA THR A 37 2.55 -20.09 14.56
C THR A 37 3.15 -18.81 15.14
N LYS A 38 4.20 -18.96 15.98
CA LYS A 38 4.98 -17.83 16.50
C LYS A 38 5.96 -17.32 15.45
N LYS A 39 6.30 -16.03 15.52
CA LYS A 39 7.29 -15.39 14.63
C LYS A 39 8.61 -16.17 14.56
N SER A 40 9.13 -16.59 15.72
CA SER A 40 10.40 -17.31 15.83
C SER A 40 10.36 -18.65 15.10
N THR A 41 9.28 -19.42 15.27
CA THR A 41 9.09 -20.71 14.59
C THR A 41 9.07 -20.54 13.08
N LEU A 42 8.29 -19.57 12.56
CA LEU A 42 8.26 -19.31 11.12
C LEU A 42 9.61 -18.81 10.60
N ALA A 43 10.31 -17.95 11.35
CA ALA A 43 11.63 -17.46 10.98
C ALA A 43 12.65 -18.61 10.88
N THR A 44 12.68 -19.53 11.85
CA THR A 44 13.53 -20.73 11.79
C THR A 44 13.15 -21.63 10.61
N MET A 45 11.86 -21.75 10.28
CA MET A 45 11.46 -22.52 9.10
C MET A 45 11.85 -21.81 7.80
N VAL A 46 11.78 -20.49 7.69
CA VAL A 46 12.09 -19.79 6.43
C VAL A 46 13.60 -19.61 6.26
N PHE A 47 14.29 -19.11 7.29
CA PHE A 47 15.69 -18.69 7.24
C PHE A 47 16.66 -19.66 7.92
N GLY A 48 16.17 -20.71 8.59
CA GLY A 48 17.05 -21.66 9.28
C GLY A 48 17.83 -20.99 10.42
N LYS A 49 19.16 -20.95 10.28
CA LYS A 49 20.08 -20.30 11.23
C LYS A 49 20.33 -18.83 10.90
N ASP A 50 19.91 -18.38 9.72
CA ASP A 50 20.14 -17.01 9.27
C ASP A 50 19.20 -16.02 9.94
N LYS A 51 19.64 -14.76 10.00
CA LYS A 51 18.82 -13.67 10.56
C LYS A 51 17.65 -13.37 9.62
N PRO A 52 16.42 -13.20 10.16
CA PRO A 52 15.27 -12.87 9.33
C PRO A 52 15.43 -11.49 8.67
N SER A 53 15.01 -11.38 7.41
CA SER A 53 15.11 -10.15 6.63
C SER A 53 14.28 -9.00 7.23
N LYS A 54 14.65 -7.75 6.94
CA LYS A 54 13.86 -6.57 7.34
C LYS A 54 12.45 -6.64 6.74
N ALA A 55 12.33 -7.09 5.49
CA ALA A 55 11.05 -7.31 4.82
C ALA A 55 10.17 -8.31 5.59
N PHE A 56 10.72 -9.43 6.06
CA PHE A 56 9.98 -10.38 6.90
C PHE A 56 9.51 -9.78 8.21
N ASN A 57 10.37 -9.03 8.89
CA ASN A 57 10.01 -8.37 10.14
C ASN A 57 8.86 -7.38 9.93
N ASN A 58 8.92 -6.57 8.89
CA ASN A 58 7.89 -5.59 8.56
C ASN A 58 6.57 -6.27 8.17
N ALA A 59 6.63 -7.29 7.31
CA ALA A 59 5.44 -8.04 6.89
C ALA A 59 4.78 -8.77 8.05
N TRP A 60 5.55 -9.29 9.02
CA TRP A 60 5.00 -9.92 10.22
C TRP A 60 4.29 -8.93 11.14
N SER A 61 4.84 -7.74 11.30
CA SER A 61 4.19 -6.66 12.07
C SER A 61 2.91 -6.23 11.38
N LEU A 62 2.97 -5.99 10.07
CA LEU A 62 1.81 -5.56 9.28
C LEU A 62 0.71 -6.64 9.24
N SER A 63 1.08 -7.91 9.16
CA SER A 63 0.12 -9.00 9.21
C SER A 63 -0.54 -9.14 10.58
N ALA A 64 0.08 -8.66 11.66
CA ALA A 64 -0.56 -8.64 12.97
C ALA A 64 -1.72 -7.63 13.00
N LYS A 65 -1.49 -6.42 12.46
CA LYS A 65 -2.51 -5.37 12.34
C LYS A 65 -3.67 -5.84 11.45
N PHE A 66 -3.33 -6.33 10.25
CA PHE A 66 -4.29 -6.90 9.31
C PHE A 66 -5.08 -8.09 9.88
N PHE A 67 -4.44 -8.99 10.65
CA PHE A 67 -5.11 -10.13 11.26
C PHE A 67 -6.14 -9.71 12.33
N ALA A 68 -5.88 -8.60 13.02
CA ALA A 68 -6.77 -8.07 14.05
C ALA A 68 -7.94 -7.27 13.45
N ALA A 69 -7.66 -6.36 12.51
CA ALA A 69 -8.66 -5.43 11.97
C ALA A 69 -9.26 -5.87 10.61
N GLY A 70 -8.46 -6.48 9.73
CA GLY A 70 -8.84 -6.77 8.35
C GLY A 70 -9.32 -8.20 8.07
N LEU A 71 -9.30 -9.08 9.06
CA LEU A 71 -9.76 -10.47 8.93
C LEU A 71 -10.89 -10.75 9.92
N SER A 72 -12.10 -10.92 9.41
CA SER A 72 -13.24 -11.38 10.21
C SER A 72 -13.08 -12.84 10.63
N ASP A 73 -13.66 -13.25 11.75
CA ASP A 73 -13.53 -14.63 12.25
C ASP A 73 -14.15 -15.67 11.30
N SER A 74 -15.19 -15.30 10.54
CA SER A 74 -15.75 -16.18 9.50
C SER A 74 -14.76 -16.40 8.36
N THR A 75 -14.07 -15.35 7.91
CA THR A 75 -13.03 -15.41 6.89
C THR A 75 -11.84 -16.24 7.37
N LYS A 76 -11.40 -16.06 8.63
CA LYS A 76 -10.32 -16.86 9.23
C LYS A 76 -10.62 -18.36 9.19
N LYS A 77 -11.86 -18.73 9.54
CA LYS A 77 -12.29 -20.13 9.52
C LYS A 77 -12.33 -20.69 8.10
N ALA A 78 -12.92 -19.94 7.16
CA ALA A 78 -13.00 -20.34 5.76
C ALA A 78 -11.62 -20.58 5.12
N ILE A 79 -10.65 -19.71 5.39
CA ILE A 79 -9.28 -19.82 4.86
C ILE A 79 -8.54 -21.04 5.41
N THR A 80 -8.82 -21.44 6.66
CA THR A 80 -8.06 -22.50 7.33
C THR A 80 -8.25 -23.88 6.70
N ASP A 81 -9.41 -24.12 6.10
CA ASP A 81 -9.77 -25.38 5.46
C ASP A 81 -9.41 -25.43 3.97
N GLN A 82 -8.90 -24.32 3.40
CA GLN A 82 -8.53 -24.21 1.99
C GLN A 82 -7.10 -24.71 1.70
N PRO A 83 -6.85 -25.22 0.48
CA PRO A 83 -5.49 -25.48 0.00
C PRO A 83 -4.67 -24.18 -0.09
N ILE A 84 -3.34 -24.30 -0.12
CA ILE A 84 -2.43 -23.15 0.01
C ILE A 84 -2.67 -22.05 -1.05
N ASP A 85 -2.96 -22.41 -2.30
CA ASP A 85 -3.24 -21.44 -3.36
C ASP A 85 -4.51 -20.64 -3.11
N GLU A 86 -5.60 -21.32 -2.78
CA GLU A 86 -6.87 -20.70 -2.46
C GLU A 86 -6.77 -19.86 -1.18
N ALA A 87 -6.10 -20.37 -0.16
CA ALA A 87 -5.88 -19.66 1.09
C ALA A 87 -5.07 -18.36 0.88
N VAL A 88 -4.04 -18.39 0.02
CA VAL A 88 -3.26 -17.20 -0.35
C VAL A 88 -4.13 -16.20 -1.10
N ASN A 89 -4.89 -16.66 -2.10
CA ASN A 89 -5.75 -15.80 -2.90
C ASN A 89 -6.86 -15.16 -2.06
N ALA A 90 -7.51 -15.93 -1.18
CA ALA A 90 -8.52 -15.43 -0.26
C ALA A 90 -7.95 -14.40 0.72
N THR A 91 -6.75 -14.65 1.24
CA THR A 91 -6.08 -13.69 2.15
C THR A 91 -5.68 -12.41 1.42
N LEU A 92 -5.22 -12.51 0.16
CA LEU A 92 -4.93 -11.35 -0.68
C LEU A 92 -6.18 -10.55 -1.01
N ALA A 93 -7.30 -11.22 -1.31
CA ALA A 93 -8.58 -10.57 -1.55
C ALA A 93 -9.08 -9.84 -0.30
N ALA A 94 -8.97 -10.47 0.87
CA ALA A 94 -9.29 -9.82 2.16
C ALA A 94 -8.38 -8.61 2.43
N LEU A 95 -7.09 -8.71 2.11
CA LEU A 95 -6.16 -7.59 2.24
C LEU A 95 -6.52 -6.44 1.30
N ALA A 96 -6.87 -6.74 0.05
CA ALA A 96 -7.31 -5.74 -0.91
C ALA A 96 -8.61 -5.06 -0.46
N ALA A 97 -9.60 -5.83 0.01
CA ALA A 97 -10.84 -5.29 0.54
C ALA A 97 -10.61 -4.37 1.76
N HIS A 98 -9.69 -4.76 2.66
CA HIS A 98 -9.32 -3.95 3.80
C HIS A 98 -8.61 -2.65 3.39
N MET A 99 -7.72 -2.71 2.40
CA MET A 99 -7.08 -1.53 1.80
C MET A 99 -8.12 -0.58 1.18
N THR A 100 -9.11 -1.11 0.47
CA THR A 100 -10.22 -0.33 -0.10
C THR A 100 -11.06 0.31 1.00
N ALA A 101 -11.41 -0.42 2.06
CA ALA A 101 -12.18 0.10 3.20
C ALA A 101 -11.44 1.23 3.95
N LEU A 102 -10.11 1.25 3.88
CA LEU A 102 -9.26 2.29 4.45
C LEU A 102 -8.91 3.41 3.45
N GLY A 103 -9.25 3.25 2.16
CA GLY A 103 -8.92 4.21 1.11
C GLY A 103 -7.43 4.33 0.80
N VAL A 104 -6.64 3.26 0.96
CA VAL A 104 -5.17 3.30 0.80
C VAL A 104 -4.67 2.35 -0.28
N ASN A 105 -3.75 2.83 -1.13
CA ASN A 105 -3.21 2.04 -2.25
C ASN A 105 -1.72 1.67 -2.10
N GLY A 106 -1.01 2.27 -1.15
CA GLY A 106 0.43 2.09 -0.94
C GLY A 106 0.77 1.36 0.38
N LYS A 107 1.94 0.72 0.41
CA LYS A 107 2.46 0.02 1.60
C LYS A 107 2.57 0.93 2.83
N ASN A 108 3.15 2.12 2.65
CA ASN A 108 3.41 3.05 3.74
C ASN A 108 2.11 3.66 4.28
N ALA A 109 1.18 4.04 3.37
CA ALA A 109 -0.15 4.51 3.75
C ALA A 109 -0.90 3.41 4.53
N TYR A 110 -0.85 2.17 4.06
CA TYR A 110 -1.48 1.05 4.75
C TYR A 110 -0.86 0.78 6.13
N ASP A 111 0.47 0.81 6.30
CA ASP A 111 1.09 0.59 7.61
C ASP A 111 0.65 1.60 8.68
N ALA A 112 0.35 2.84 8.27
CA ALA A 112 -0.13 3.89 9.17
C ALA A 112 -1.57 3.65 9.68
N VAL A 113 -2.43 3.03 8.86
CA VAL A 113 -3.88 2.91 9.17
C VAL A 113 -4.39 1.47 9.28
N ALA A 114 -3.54 0.46 9.06
CA ALA A 114 -3.93 -0.96 9.08
C ALA A 114 -4.43 -1.48 10.44
N GLU A 115 -4.33 -0.68 11.50
CA GLU A 115 -4.89 -0.98 12.83
C GLU A 115 -6.39 -0.70 12.90
N TYR A 116 -6.93 0.08 11.97
CA TYR A 116 -8.34 0.44 11.88
C TYR A 116 -9.08 -0.48 10.91
N THR A 117 -10.36 -0.74 11.18
CA THR A 117 -11.21 -1.62 10.37
C THR A 117 -11.75 -0.94 9.10
N SER A 118 -11.89 0.38 9.13
CA SER A 118 -12.37 1.22 8.04
C SER A 118 -11.91 2.66 8.23
N LYS A 119 -12.05 3.48 7.18
CA LYS A 119 -11.74 4.92 7.21
C LYS A 119 -12.43 5.66 8.38
N ASP A 120 -13.66 5.27 8.71
CA ASP A 120 -14.46 5.89 9.79
C ASP A 120 -13.96 5.58 11.20
N ALA A 121 -13.17 4.51 11.36
CA ALA A 121 -12.59 4.12 12.64
C ALA A 121 -11.27 4.83 12.95
N ILE A 122 -10.72 5.57 11.98
CA ILE A 122 -9.50 6.36 12.15
C ILE A 122 -9.85 7.59 13.01
N PRO A 123 -9.18 7.81 14.16
CA PRO A 123 -9.43 8.98 14.98
C PRO A 123 -9.13 10.22 14.15
N THR A 124 -10.17 10.99 13.86
CA THR A 124 -10.11 12.21 13.06
C THR A 124 -9.27 13.24 13.82
N ALA A 125 -7.98 13.35 13.47
CA ALA A 125 -7.32 14.64 13.56
C ALA A 125 -7.92 15.50 12.43
N GLU A 126 -8.42 16.69 12.78
CA GLU A 126 -9.26 17.53 11.94
C GLU A 126 -8.74 17.74 10.48
N ALA A 127 -9.69 17.64 9.54
CA ALA A 127 -9.75 18.23 8.20
C ALA A 127 -8.82 17.70 7.06
N GLU A 128 -9.27 16.64 6.38
CA GLU A 128 -9.42 16.69 4.92
C GLU A 128 -10.92 16.59 4.60
N PRO A 129 -11.54 17.58 3.93
CA PRO A 129 -12.97 17.59 3.70
C PRO A 129 -13.39 16.42 2.81
N GLU A 130 -14.48 15.80 3.24
CA GLU A 130 -15.23 14.73 2.62
C GLU A 130 -15.40 14.91 1.10
N ALA A 131 -14.84 13.97 0.34
CA ALA A 131 -15.45 13.59 -0.93
C ALA A 131 -16.41 12.43 -0.65
N ALA A 132 -17.69 12.78 -0.45
CA ALA A 132 -18.81 11.87 -0.65
C ALA A 132 -19.33 12.02 -2.09
N PRO A 133 -20.17 11.10 -2.58
CA PRO A 133 -19.85 9.80 -3.17
C PRO A 133 -19.93 9.83 -4.71
N GLU A 134 -19.25 8.89 -5.38
CA GLU A 134 -19.60 8.49 -6.76
C GLU A 134 -21.03 7.93 -6.77
N GLU A 135 -21.94 8.53 -7.52
CA GLU A 135 -22.92 7.80 -8.33
C GLU A 135 -23.32 8.62 -9.58
N ALA A 136 -23.48 7.88 -10.68
CA ALA A 136 -24.15 8.20 -11.95
C ALA A 136 -23.36 8.94 -13.05
N GLU A 137 -22.96 8.15 -14.07
CA GLU A 137 -22.90 8.59 -15.46
C GLU A 137 -24.26 9.17 -15.90
N VAL A 138 -24.33 10.44 -16.30
CA VAL A 138 -25.26 10.92 -17.33
C VAL A 138 -24.60 12.04 -18.14
N THR A 139 -24.58 11.82 -19.44
CA THR A 139 -24.25 12.74 -20.54
C THR A 139 -25.22 13.92 -20.61
N GLY A 140 -24.73 15.17 -20.81
CA GLY A 140 -25.62 16.29 -21.14
C GLY A 140 -25.04 17.70 -20.99
N GLU A 141 -24.65 18.26 -22.13
CA GLU A 141 -24.51 19.66 -22.57
C GLU A 141 -24.99 20.87 -21.72
N SER A 142 -24.18 21.94 -21.81
CA SER A 142 -24.51 23.39 -21.90
C SER A 142 -24.84 24.27 -20.66
N VAL A 143 -23.91 25.23 -20.43
CA VAL A 143 -24.04 26.70 -20.20
C VAL A 143 -25.04 27.19 -19.13
N VAL A 144 -24.59 27.95 -18.10
CA VAL A 144 -24.52 29.45 -18.02
C VAL A 144 -23.88 29.87 -16.68
N GLU A 145 -22.94 30.83 -16.72
CA GLU A 145 -22.50 31.72 -15.62
C GLU A 145 -23.65 32.65 -15.12
N PRO A 146 -23.64 33.32 -13.94
CA PRO A 146 -22.55 34.24 -13.54
C PRO A 146 -22.19 34.39 -12.04
N GLU A 147 -20.95 34.85 -11.88
CA GLU A 147 -20.32 35.66 -10.81
C GLU A 147 -20.91 35.70 -9.39
N THR A 148 -20.05 35.40 -8.41
CA THR A 148 -19.72 36.37 -7.34
C THR A 148 -18.52 35.91 -6.50
N GLY A 149 -17.39 36.63 -6.60
CA GLY A 149 -16.51 36.95 -5.47
C GLY A 149 -15.34 36.01 -5.08
N ALA A 150 -14.12 36.57 -5.21
CA ALA A 150 -12.87 36.23 -4.51
C ALA A 150 -12.03 35.05 -5.04
N PRO A 151 -10.78 34.88 -4.58
CA PRO A 151 -9.59 35.71 -4.80
C PRO A 151 -8.49 34.95 -5.59
N ALA A 152 -7.51 35.68 -6.12
CA ALA A 152 -6.28 35.23 -6.81
C ALA A 152 -6.02 33.71 -6.93
N GLU A 153 -6.13 33.19 -8.16
CA GLU A 153 -5.75 31.83 -8.54
C GLU A 153 -4.32 31.50 -8.08
N VAL A 154 -4.21 30.65 -7.06
CA VAL A 154 -2.97 29.91 -6.80
C VAL A 154 -2.85 28.89 -7.92
N GLN A 155 -1.97 29.15 -8.90
CA GLN A 155 -1.73 28.20 -9.98
C GLN A 155 -1.29 26.86 -9.37
N ASP A 156 -2.13 25.83 -9.49
CA ASP A 156 -1.80 24.47 -9.11
C ASP A 156 -0.80 23.88 -10.11
N VAL A 157 0.47 24.25 -9.92
CA VAL A 157 1.60 23.82 -10.76
C VAL A 157 1.80 22.30 -10.65
N VAL A 158 1.43 21.72 -9.51
CA VAL A 158 1.58 20.29 -9.22
C VAL A 158 0.48 19.49 -9.94
N GLY A 159 -0.77 19.95 -9.90
CA GLY A 159 -1.87 19.35 -10.65
C GLY A 159 -1.64 19.37 -12.16
N LYS A 160 -1.14 20.49 -12.69
CA LYS A 160 -0.77 20.60 -14.11
C LYS A 160 0.40 19.69 -14.48
N ALA A 161 1.42 19.57 -13.63
CA ALA A 161 2.53 18.66 -13.86
C ALA A 161 2.06 17.19 -13.84
N LYS A 162 1.15 16.83 -12.92
CA LYS A 162 0.60 15.48 -12.81
C LYS A 162 -0.22 15.09 -14.04
N ALA A 163 -1.10 15.98 -14.50
CA ALA A 163 -1.87 15.76 -15.73
C ALA A 163 -0.97 15.61 -16.97
N LEU A 164 0.14 16.35 -17.02
CA LEU A 164 1.11 16.23 -18.12
C LEU A 164 1.86 14.89 -18.08
N ILE A 165 2.24 14.41 -16.89
CA ILE A 165 2.98 13.15 -16.70
C ILE A 165 2.09 11.92 -16.95
N GLU A 166 0.79 11.99 -16.61
CA GLU A 166 -0.15 10.87 -16.82
C GLU A 166 -0.37 10.53 -18.31
N GLY A 167 -0.08 11.48 -19.21
CA GLY A 167 -0.13 11.26 -20.66
C GLY A 167 1.18 10.79 -21.32
N MET A 168 2.28 10.67 -20.56
CA MET A 168 3.60 10.38 -21.12
C MET A 168 3.93 8.89 -21.12
N THR A 169 4.72 8.49 -22.12
CA THR A 169 5.25 7.13 -22.20
C THR A 169 6.34 6.89 -21.16
N MET A 170 6.63 5.62 -20.85
CA MET A 170 7.60 5.26 -19.81
C MET A 170 9.03 5.76 -20.08
N ASP A 171 9.40 5.86 -21.36
CA ASP A 171 10.70 6.40 -21.77
C ASP A 171 10.79 7.92 -21.56
N GLU A 172 9.68 8.64 -21.80
CA GLU A 172 9.59 10.08 -21.54
C GLU A 172 9.58 10.40 -20.04
N MET A 173 8.90 9.58 -19.24
CA MET A 173 8.94 9.69 -17.77
C MET A 173 10.37 9.49 -17.23
N ASN A 174 11.11 8.51 -17.77
CA ASN A 174 12.51 8.30 -17.40
C ASN A 174 13.40 9.49 -17.81
N ALA A 175 13.18 10.09 -18.99
CA ALA A 175 13.92 11.28 -19.42
C ALA A 175 13.66 12.48 -18.50
N ILE A 176 12.42 12.68 -18.06
CA ILE A 176 12.06 13.73 -17.08
C ILE A 176 12.70 13.47 -15.72
N ALA A 177 12.71 12.22 -15.25
CA ALA A 177 13.34 11.87 -13.99
C ALA A 177 14.85 12.16 -13.99
N ILE A 178 15.54 11.85 -15.09
CA ILE A 178 16.97 12.17 -15.27
C ILE A 178 17.17 13.70 -15.27
N PHE A 179 16.37 14.44 -16.05
CA PHE A 179 16.46 15.91 -16.11
C PHE A 179 16.22 16.58 -14.75
N LEU A 180 15.21 16.12 -13.99
CA LEU A 180 14.92 16.64 -12.65
C LEU A 180 16.06 16.34 -11.67
N ASN A 181 16.64 15.15 -11.75
CA ASN A 181 17.78 14.78 -10.92
C ASN A 181 19.01 15.65 -11.23
N ASP A 182 19.33 15.86 -12.50
CA ASP A 182 20.43 16.73 -12.92
C ASP A 182 20.22 18.19 -12.47
N ARG A 183 18.98 18.68 -12.54
CA ARG A 183 18.63 20.03 -12.08
C ARG A 183 18.76 20.18 -10.57
N MET A 184 18.36 19.17 -9.80
CA MET A 184 18.53 19.17 -8.34
C MET A 184 20.01 19.17 -7.94
N VAL A 185 20.85 18.39 -8.63
CA VAL A 185 22.30 18.36 -8.41
C VAL A 185 22.95 19.70 -8.77
N ALA A 186 22.54 20.33 -9.89
CA ALA A 186 23.01 21.65 -10.28
C ALA A 186 22.62 22.75 -9.27
N MET A 187 21.42 22.70 -8.69
CA MET A 187 21.01 23.65 -7.65
C MET A 187 21.80 23.46 -6.35
N ALA A 188 22.01 22.21 -5.91
CA ALA A 188 22.79 21.91 -4.71
C ALA A 188 24.25 22.37 -4.82
N THR A 189 24.85 22.28 -6.01
CA THR A 189 26.21 22.76 -6.27
C THR A 189 26.30 24.29 -6.32
N THR A 190 25.23 24.97 -6.73
CA THR A 190 25.16 26.44 -6.76
C THR A 190 25.03 27.03 -5.35
N ASP A 191 24.24 26.41 -4.47
CA ASP A 191 24.12 26.82 -3.05
C ASP A 191 25.44 26.66 -2.28
N THR A 192 26.24 25.66 -2.64
CA THR A 192 27.53 25.43 -1.98
C THR A 192 28.58 26.49 -2.37
N GLN A 193 28.48 27.08 -3.57
CA GLN A 193 29.36 28.16 -4.01
C GLN A 193 28.97 29.54 -3.45
N GLN A 194 27.69 29.77 -3.13
CA GLN A 194 27.26 31.02 -2.48
C GLN A 194 27.65 31.12 -0.99
N MET A 195 27.92 30.00 -0.32
CA MET A 195 28.40 30.01 1.07
C MET A 195 29.92 30.14 1.23
N ALA A 196 30.68 30.05 0.13
CA ALA A 196 32.15 30.08 0.14
C ALA A 196 32.75 31.39 -0.43
N ALA A 197 31.91 32.38 -0.76
CA ALA A 197 32.30 33.70 -1.27
C ALA A 197 32.11 34.80 -0.22
#